data_AF-A0A0F8VUE3-F1
#
_entry.id   AF-A0A0F8VUE3-F1
#
_cell.length_a   1.000
_cell.length_b   1.000
_cell.length_c   1.000
_cell.angle_alpha   90.00
_cell.angle_beta   90.00
_cell.angle_gamma   90.00
#
_symmetry.space_group_name_H-M   'P 1'
#
loop_
_entity.id
_entity.type
_entity.pdbx_description
1 polymer ?
#
loop_
_entity_poly.entity_id
_entity_poly.type
_entity_poly.pdbx_seq_one_letter_code
_entity_poly.pdbx_strand_id
1 'polypeptide(L)' 'IILIDIDSDEEENFALLPNIRKMPAYSRIPIVVMTTNYGDDFKQSLRARGASAMLQKMSTPPEKLKQLLAPKAD' A
#
# COMPACT_ATOMS: atom_id res chain seq x y z
N ILE A 1 -0.37 -5.63 -9.22
CA ILE A 1 -0.47 -4.85 -7.95
C ILE A 1 0.64 -5.32 -7.02
N ILE A 2 1.19 -4.45 -6.17
CA ILE A 2 2.18 -4.81 -5.15
C ILE A 2 1.51 -4.67 -3.78
N LEU A 3 1.57 -5.73 -2.97
CA LEU A 3 1.12 -5.73 -1.58
C LEU A 3 2.35 -5.72 -0.69
N ILE A 4 2.41 -4.76 0.25
CA ILE A 4 3.54 -4.62 1.18
C ILE A 4 2.99 -4.70 2.59
N ASP A 5 3.50 -5.64 3.38
CA ASP A 5 3.36 -5.60 4.82
C ASP A 5 4.38 -4.60 5.39
N ILE A 6 3.91 -3.51 6.00
CA ILE A 6 4.81 -2.48 6.53
C ILE A 6 5.17 -2.71 8.00
N ASP A 7 4.41 -3.52 8.73
CA ASP A 7 4.63 -3.65 10.18
C ASP A 7 5.81 -4.58 10.52
N SER A 8 6.33 -5.35 9.56
CA SER A 8 7.43 -6.29 9.81
C SER A 8 8.77 -5.57 10.07
N ASP A 9 8.96 -4.41 9.45
CA ASP A 9 10.07 -3.47 9.65
C ASP A 9 9.61 -2.11 9.11
N GLU A 10 9.06 -1.27 9.98
CA GLU A 10 8.34 -0.07 9.55
C GLU A 10 9.26 0.91 8.82
N GLU A 11 10.45 1.20 9.34
CA GLU A 11 11.37 2.16 8.73
C GLU A 11 11.86 1.70 7.35
N GLU A 12 12.31 0.44 7.22
CA GLU A 12 12.79 -0.08 5.95
C GLU A 12 11.67 -0.12 4.90
N ASN A 13 10.50 -0.62 5.27
CA ASN A 13 9.37 -0.74 4.34
C ASN A 13 8.76 0.61 3.96
N PHE A 14 8.82 1.62 4.83
CA PHE A 14 8.46 2.99 4.48
C PHE A 14 9.42 3.58 3.43
N ALA A 15 10.72 3.29 3.54
CA ALA A 15 11.72 3.73 2.57
C ALA A 15 11.61 2.97 1.22
N LEU A 16 11.03 1.77 1.22
CA LEU A 16 10.84 0.97 0.01
C LEU A 16 9.86 1.62 -0.98
N LEU A 17 8.82 2.29 -0.49
CA LEU A 17 7.77 2.91 -1.32
C LEU A 17 8.32 3.87 -2.40
N PRO A 18 9.11 4.91 -2.05
CA PRO A 18 9.69 5.80 -3.05
C PRO A 18 10.71 5.10 -3.94
N ASN A 19 11.40 4.06 -3.45
CA ASN A 19 12.37 3.30 -4.25
C ASN A 19 11.69 2.48 -5.34
N ILE A 20 10.57 1.81 -5.04
CA ILE A 20 9.75 1.12 -6.05
C ILE A 20 9.24 2.10 -7.10
N ARG A 21 8.83 3.31 -6.70
CA ARG A 21 8.34 4.34 -7.64
C ARG A 21 9.41 4.84 -8.60
N LYS A 22 10.68 4.82 -8.19
CA LYS A 22 11.83 5.16 -9.05
C LYS A 22 12.18 4.07 -10.06
N MET A 23 11.70 2.83 -9.87
CA MET A 23 11.95 1.73 -10.81
C MET A 23 10.99 1.83 -12.01
N PRO A 24 11.48 2.03 -13.25
CA PRO A 24 10.60 2.26 -14.41
C PRO A 24 9.56 1.16 -14.62
N ALA A 25 9.95 -0.10 -14.44
CA ALA A 25 9.09 -1.27 -14.58
C ALA A 25 7.91 -1.31 -13.58
N TYR A 26 8.05 -0.66 -12.41
CA TYR A 26 7.05 -0.69 -11.34
C TYR A 26 6.41 0.67 -11.07
N SER A 27 6.89 1.73 -11.72
CA SER A 27 6.48 3.12 -11.51
C SER A 27 4.96 3.32 -11.51
N ARG A 28 4.23 2.60 -12.38
CA ARG A 28 2.77 2.67 -12.53
C ARG A 28 2.00 1.56 -11.82
N ILE A 29 2.67 0.55 -11.25
CA ILE A 29 2.00 -0.56 -10.59
C ILE A 29 1.38 -0.06 -9.27
N PRO A 30 0.08 -0.27 -9.01
CA PRO A 30 -0.51 0.17 -7.75
C PRO A 30 0.16 -0.53 -6.56
N ILE A 31 0.48 0.24 -5.52
CA ILE A 31 1.09 -0.27 -4.27
C ILE A 31 0.03 -0.17 -3.17
N VAL A 32 -0.29 -1.28 -2.54
CA VAL A 32 -1.21 -1.36 -1.40
C VAL A 32 -0.43 -1.74 -0.16
N VAL A 33 -0.47 -0.86 0.84
CA VAL A 33 0.22 -1.08 2.11
C VAL A 33 -0.73 -1.74 3.09
N MET A 34 -0.28 -2.80 3.76
CA MET A 34 -0.97 -3.49 4.84
C MET A 34 -0.31 -3.12 6.17
N THR A 35 -1.11 -2.66 7.12
CA THR A 35 -0.62 -2.23 8.44
C THR A 35 -1.63 -2.52 9.54
N THR A 36 -1.19 -2.65 10.78
CA THR A 36 -2.07 -2.61 11.96
C THR A 36 -2.42 -1.17 12.36
N ASN A 37 -1.63 -0.19 11.92
CA ASN A 37 -1.80 1.22 12.23
C ASN A 37 -3.08 1.79 11.57
N TYR A 38 -3.62 2.83 12.17
CA TYR A 38 -4.81 3.53 11.71
C TYR A 38 -4.67 5.03 11.90
N GLY A 39 -5.27 5.79 11.00
CA GLY A 39 -5.29 7.25 11.07
C GLY A 39 -5.09 7.91 9.72
N ASP A 40 -5.71 9.07 9.55
CA ASP A 40 -5.63 9.81 8.29
C ASP A 40 -4.23 10.38 8.03
N ASP A 41 -3.50 10.75 9.08
CA ASP A 41 -2.12 11.24 8.98
C ASP A 41 -1.18 10.15 8.46
N PHE A 42 -1.30 8.94 9.02
CA PHE A 42 -0.53 7.77 8.58
C PHE A 42 -0.86 7.42 7.12
N LYS A 43 -2.15 7.43 6.77
CA LYS A 43 -2.60 7.21 5.40
C LYS A 43 -2.09 8.27 4.42
N GLN A 44 -2.05 9.54 4.82
CA GLN A 44 -1.48 10.62 4.01
C GLN A 44 0.04 10.45 3.85
N SER A 45 0.74 10.06 4.90
CA SER A 45 2.19 9.85 4.86
C SER A 45 2.58 8.73 3.87
N LEU A 46 1.81 7.64 3.83
CA LEU A 46 1.97 6.55 2.87
C LEU A 46 1.69 7.01 1.43
N ARG A 47 0.62 7.78 1.22
CA ARG A 47 0.28 8.33 -0.11
C ARG A 47 1.36 9.26 -0.63
N ALA A 48 1.89 10.15 0.22
CA ALA A 48 2.98 11.05 -0.14
C ALA A 48 4.24 10.32 -0.61
N ARG A 49 4.41 9.06 -0.18
CA ARG A 49 5.53 8.17 -0.57
C ARG A 49 5.21 7.27 -1.76
N GLY A 50 4.00 7.37 -2.32
CA GLY A 50 3.60 6.66 -3.53
C GLY A 50 2.72 5.44 -3.31
N ALA A 51 2.19 5.20 -2.10
CA ALA A 51 1.17 4.20 -1.89
C ALA A 51 -0.15 4.60 -2.58
N SER A 52 -0.80 3.64 -3.24
CA SER A 52 -2.10 3.82 -3.89
C SER A 52 -3.26 3.62 -2.92
N ALA A 53 -3.12 2.72 -1.96
CA ALA A 53 -4.11 2.45 -0.93
C ALA A 53 -3.46 1.93 0.37
N MET A 54 -4.24 2.00 1.45
CA MET A 54 -3.90 1.43 2.75
C MET A 54 -4.97 0.40 3.12
N LEU A 55 -4.54 -0.75 3.62
CA LEU A 55 -5.35 -1.81 4.17
C LEU A 55 -4.97 -2.00 5.64
N GLN A 56 -5.96 -1.86 6.51
CA GLN A 56 -5.75 -2.15 7.92
C GLN A 56 -5.93 -3.65 8.15
N LYS A 57 -4.90 -4.30 8.70
CA LYS A 57 -4.88 -5.72 9.07
C LYS A 57 -6.00 -6.00 10.07
N MET A 58 -6.56 -7.20 10.01
CA MET A 58 -7.63 -7.72 10.89
C MET A 58 -8.98 -6.99 10.82
N SER A 59 -9.04 -5.72 10.42
CA SER A 59 -10.29 -4.96 10.28
C SER A 59 -10.81 -4.92 8.83
N THR A 60 -9.94 -5.17 7.84
CA THR A 60 -10.35 -5.27 6.44
C THR A 60 -11.00 -6.63 6.16
N PRO A 61 -12.29 -6.69 5.77
CA PRO A 61 -12.92 -7.95 5.38
C PRO A 61 -12.30 -8.50 4.09
N PRO A 62 -12.24 -9.84 3.89
CA PRO A 62 -11.70 -10.44 2.67
C PRO A 62 -12.32 -9.89 1.38
N GLU A 63 -13.62 -9.57 1.39
CA GLU A 63 -14.31 -8.98 0.24
C GLU A 63 -13.76 -7.60 -0.15
N LYS A 64 -13.32 -6.80 0.83
CA LYS A 64 -12.72 -5.50 0.56
C LYS A 64 -11.35 -5.64 -0.10
N LEU A 65 -10.57 -6.65 0.31
CA LEU A 65 -9.33 -7.01 -0.37
C LEU A 65 -9.61 -7.44 -1.81
N LYS A 66 -10.60 -8.32 -2.05
CA LYS A 66 -10.98 -8.72 -3.41
C LYS A 66 -11.36 -7.53 -4.30
N GLN A 67 -12.10 -6.55 -3.78
CA GLN A 67 -12.44 -5.33 -4.53
C GLN A 67 -11.20 -4.50 -4.90
N LEU A 68 -10.20 -4.43 -4.03
CA LEU A 68 -8.95 -3.69 -4.31
C LEU A 68 -8.05 -4.42 -5.30
N LEU A 69 -8.10 -5.75 -5.31
CA LEU A 69 -7.32 -6.59 -6.21
C LEU A 69 -8.02 -6.82 -7.56
N ALA A 70 -9.32 -6.56 -7.64
CA ALA A 70 -10.08 -6.70 -8.87
C ALA A 70 -9.50 -5.78 -9.96
N PRO A 71 -9.34 -6.28 -11.20
CA PRO A 71 -8.98 -5.42 -12.32
C PRO A 71 -10.01 -4.29 -12.42
N LYS A 72 -9.55 -3.05 -12.53
CA LYS A 72 -10.46 -1.94 -12.85
C LYS A 72 -10.89 -2.13 -14.30
N ALA A 73 -12.21 -2.18 -14.54
CA ALA A 73 -12.74 -2.10 -15.88
C ALA A 73 -12.32 -0.74 -16.48
N ASP A 74 -11.77 -0.79 -17.70
CA ASP A 74 -11.34 0.38 -18.46
C ASP A 74 -12.52 1.30 -18.82
#